data_AF-A0A9W4WVH7-F1
#
_entry.id   AF-A0A9W4WVH7-F1
#
_cell.length_a   1.000
_cell.length_b   1.000
_cell.length_c   1.000
_cell.angle_alpha   90.00
_cell.angle_beta   90.00
_cell.angle_gamma   90.00
#
_symmetry.space_group_name_H-M   'P 1'
#
loop_
_entity.id
_entity.type
_entity.pdbx_description
1 polymer ?
#
loop_
_entity_poly.entity_id
_entity_poly.type
_entity_poly.pdbx_seq_one_letter_code
_entity_poly.pdbx_strand_id
1 'polypeptide(L)'
;DIVVRNDEKLTLILENALSKRQEIPFMAIENKGFTERINGMYHYVLHLYGRLINGQKVLVTLINIQVFFDILIPDGETPDKCKEKVSEILSGIVKSYKIEHIKAFPFWGYHTEKKSYLRIYTNGTGERKKAIQAIQEKISKLLQMIYTYSTER
;
A
#
# COMPACT_ATOMS: atom_id res chain seq x y z
N ASP A 1 -22.57 10.40 37.29
CA ASP A 1 -22.77 9.14 36.57
C ASP A 1 -23.75 9.37 35.42
N ILE A 2 -23.25 9.62 34.21
CA ILE A 2 -24.11 9.79 33.04
C ILE A 2 -24.15 8.43 32.35
N VAL A 3 -25.13 7.63 32.72
CA VAL A 3 -25.45 6.39 32.00
C VAL A 3 -25.88 6.79 30.59
N VAL A 4 -24.97 6.63 29.63
CA VAL A 4 -25.31 6.76 28.21
C VAL A 4 -26.26 5.61 27.89
N ARG A 5 -27.57 5.91 27.88
CA ARG A 5 -28.54 5.03 27.21
C ARG A 5 -28.09 4.96 25.75
N ASN A 6 -27.63 3.79 25.34
CA ASN A 6 -27.57 3.47 23.92
C ASN A 6 -29.01 3.63 23.41
N ASP A 7 -29.27 4.61 22.54
CA ASP A 7 -30.56 4.76 21.90
C ASP A 7 -30.77 3.54 20.99
N GLU A 8 -31.41 2.49 21.51
CA GLU A 8 -31.73 1.24 20.80
C GLU A 8 -32.36 1.51 19.43
N LYS A 9 -33.12 2.61 19.33
CA LYS A 9 -33.72 3.12 18.10
C LYS A 9 -32.69 3.49 17.01
N LEU A 10 -31.55 4.07 17.38
CA LEU A 10 -30.51 4.45 16.42
C LEU A 10 -29.73 3.23 15.94
N THR A 11 -29.46 2.26 16.82
CA THR A 11 -28.86 0.98 16.44
C THR A 11 -29.74 0.23 15.44
N LEU A 12 -31.06 0.23 15.63
CA LEU A 12 -32.01 -0.40 14.71
C LEU A 12 -31.96 0.20 13.29
N ILE A 13 -31.70 1.52 13.16
CA ILE A 13 -31.56 2.17 11.86
C ILE A 13 -30.31 1.67 11.13
N LEU A 14 -29.19 1.55 11.82
CA LEU A 14 -27.94 1.04 11.24
C LEU A 14 -28.09 -0.42 10.81
N GLU A 15 -28.66 -1.28 11.67
CA GLU A 15 -28.90 -2.69 11.36
C GLU A 15 -29.88 -2.87 10.17
N ASN A 16 -30.90 -2.02 10.08
CA ASN A 16 -31.83 -2.03 8.95
C ASN A 16 -31.13 -1.58 7.64
N ALA A 17 -30.23 -0.58 7.70
CA ALA A 17 -29.45 -0.17 6.54
C ALA A 17 -28.48 -1.28 6.09
N LEU A 18 -27.80 -1.94 7.03
CA LEU A 18 -26.91 -3.08 6.77
C LEU A 18 -27.66 -4.26 6.14
N SER A 19 -28.81 -4.65 6.71
CA SER A 19 -29.61 -5.78 6.19
C SER A 19 -30.15 -5.52 4.78
N LYS A 20 -30.50 -4.27 4.47
CA LYS A 20 -30.94 -3.84 3.13
C LYS A 20 -29.79 -3.51 2.18
N ARG A 21 -28.52 -3.62 2.63
CA ARG A 21 -27.31 -3.25 1.87
C ARG A 21 -27.39 -1.83 1.31
N GLN A 22 -27.99 -0.93 2.09
CA GLN A 22 -28.07 0.49 1.75
C GLN A 22 -26.71 1.14 1.96
N GLU A 23 -26.43 2.18 1.19
CA GLU A 23 -25.26 3.01 1.42
C GLU A 23 -25.36 3.69 2.79
N ILE A 24 -24.27 3.65 3.56
CA ILE A 24 -24.19 4.25 4.89
C ILE A 24 -23.21 5.43 4.81
N PRO A 25 -23.71 6.65 4.54
CA PRO A 25 -22.87 7.82 4.48
C PRO A 25 -22.31 8.15 5.88
N PHE A 26 -21.01 8.41 5.93
CA PHE A 26 -20.32 8.84 7.14
C PHE A 26 -19.21 9.84 6.78
N MET A 27 -18.82 10.66 7.75
CA MET A 27 -17.70 11.58 7.62
C MET A 27 -16.54 11.08 8.49
N ALA A 28 -15.43 10.73 7.85
CA ALA A 28 -14.19 10.41 8.55
C ALA A 28 -13.57 11.71 9.11
N ILE A 29 -13.18 11.67 10.39
CA ILE A 29 -12.58 12.79 11.13
C ILE A 29 -11.12 12.46 11.49
N GLU A 30 -10.81 11.18 11.71
CA GLU A 30 -9.46 10.70 12.00
C GLU A 30 -9.22 9.36 11.30
N ASN A 31 -7.96 9.08 10.96
CA ASN A 31 -7.56 7.79 10.43
C ASN A 31 -6.31 7.24 11.14
N LYS A 32 -6.24 5.92 11.29
CA LYS A 32 -5.09 5.23 11.87
C LYS A 32 -4.76 3.98 11.08
N GLY A 33 -3.57 3.95 10.52
CA GLY A 33 -3.03 2.79 9.82
C GLY A 33 -2.08 1.98 10.70
N PHE A 34 -2.20 0.66 10.69
CA PHE A 34 -1.26 -0.23 11.37
C PHE A 34 -1.15 -1.58 10.65
N THR A 35 -0.20 -2.41 11.09
CA THR A 35 -0.04 -3.78 10.58
C THR A 35 -0.58 -4.76 11.60
N GLU A 36 -1.47 -5.64 11.18
CA GLU A 36 -2.10 -6.66 12.01
C GLU A 36 -1.81 -8.05 11.45
N ARG A 37 -1.71 -9.06 12.31
CA ARG A 37 -1.49 -10.45 11.89
C ARG A 37 -2.83 -11.19 11.84
N ILE A 38 -3.33 -11.44 10.64
CA ILE A 38 -4.61 -12.13 10.38
C ILE A 38 -4.28 -13.46 9.68
N ASN A 39 -4.78 -14.59 10.17
CA ASN A 39 -4.51 -15.92 9.63
C ASN A 39 -3.01 -16.22 9.41
N GLY A 40 -2.16 -15.71 10.30
CA GLY A 40 -0.71 -15.91 10.25
C GLY A 40 0.04 -14.98 9.31
N MET A 41 -0.65 -14.23 8.44
CA MET A 41 -0.08 -13.23 7.53
C MET A 41 -0.21 -11.81 8.09
N TYR A 42 0.76 -10.95 7.82
CA TYR A 42 0.67 -9.54 8.16
C TYR A 42 -0.19 -8.83 7.10
N HIS A 43 -1.11 -7.99 7.53
CA HIS A 43 -1.97 -7.18 6.67
C HIS A 43 -1.93 -5.73 7.13
N TYR A 44 -2.03 -4.79 6.19
CA TYR A 44 -2.30 -3.40 6.53
C TYR A 44 -3.79 -3.22 6.82
N VAL A 45 -4.08 -2.60 7.95
CA VAL A 45 -5.43 -2.28 8.41
C VAL A 45 -5.53 -0.77 8.59
N LEU A 46 -6.59 -0.18 8.05
CA LEU A 46 -6.88 1.23 8.17
C LEU A 46 -8.18 1.42 8.95
N HIS A 47 -8.07 2.03 10.12
CA HIS A 47 -9.21 2.50 10.89
C HIS A 47 -9.58 3.91 10.46
N LEU A 48 -10.84 4.12 10.13
CA LEU A 48 -11.44 5.43 9.92
C LEU A 48 -12.42 5.70 11.06
N TYR A 49 -12.12 6.70 11.87
CA TYR A 49 -13.00 7.19 12.92
C TYR A 49 -13.82 8.33 12.38
N GLY A 50 -15.13 8.31 12.62
CA GLY A 50 -16.02 9.29 12.02
C GLY A 50 -17.36 9.43 12.71
N ARG A 51 -18.27 10.11 12.02
CA ARG A 51 -19.66 10.24 12.44
C ARG A 51 -20.60 9.91 11.29
N LEU A 52 -21.71 9.25 11.61
CA LEU A 52 -22.86 9.11 10.73
C LEU A 52 -23.61 10.43 10.62
N ILE A 53 -24.49 10.56 9.62
CA ILE A 53 -25.33 11.77 9.42
C ILE A 53 -26.18 12.09 10.67
N ASN A 54 -26.60 11.08 11.41
CA ASN A 54 -27.37 11.24 12.64
C ASN A 54 -26.50 11.60 13.88
N GLY A 55 -25.20 11.81 13.70
CA GLY A 55 -24.27 12.20 14.76
C GLY A 55 -23.63 11.04 15.54
N GLN A 56 -24.04 9.79 15.31
CA GLN A 56 -23.43 8.62 15.95
C GLN A 56 -21.96 8.47 15.56
N LYS A 57 -21.10 8.13 16.52
CA LYS A 57 -19.70 7.79 16.25
C LYS A 57 -19.61 6.44 15.55
N VAL A 58 -18.73 6.33 14.57
CA VAL A 58 -18.47 5.09 13.85
C VAL A 58 -16.97 4.84 13.72
N LEU A 59 -16.59 3.56 13.78
CA LEU A 59 -15.27 3.06 13.39
C LEU A 59 -15.47 2.17 12.16
N VAL A 60 -14.87 2.54 11.05
CA VAL A 60 -14.82 1.72 9.83
C VAL A 60 -13.43 1.11 9.72
N THR A 61 -13.36 -0.22 9.75
CA THR A 61 -12.11 -0.97 9.60
C THR A 61 -11.99 -1.45 8.16
N LEU A 62 -11.03 -0.90 7.43
CA LEU A 62 -10.68 -1.34 6.09
C LEU A 62 -9.55 -2.36 6.18
N ILE A 63 -9.86 -3.59 5.78
CA ILE A 63 -8.93 -4.72 5.68
C ILE A 63 -8.61 -5.01 4.20
N ASN A 64 -7.65 -5.92 3.97
CA ASN A 64 -7.24 -6.36 2.62
C ASN A 64 -6.69 -5.23 1.72
N ILE A 65 -6.18 -4.16 2.33
CA ILE A 65 -5.44 -3.12 1.61
C ILE A 65 -4.06 -3.69 1.26
N GLN A 66 -3.79 -3.88 -0.04
CA GLN A 66 -2.49 -4.32 -0.50
C GLN A 66 -1.51 -3.15 -0.55
N VAL A 67 -0.40 -3.28 0.17
CA VAL A 67 0.61 -2.22 0.24
C VAL A 67 1.58 -2.41 -0.92
N PHE A 68 1.76 -1.36 -1.74
CA PHE A 68 2.64 -1.42 -2.90
C PHE A 68 3.63 -0.26 -2.99
N PHE A 69 4.57 -0.39 -3.92
CA PHE A 69 5.42 0.68 -4.44
C PHE A 69 5.75 0.42 -5.91
N ASP A 70 6.12 1.47 -6.63
CA ASP A 70 6.39 1.41 -8.06
C ASP A 70 7.88 1.64 -8.35
N ILE A 71 8.44 0.86 -9.29
CA ILE A 71 9.80 1.02 -9.80
C ILE A 71 9.73 1.40 -11.26
N LEU A 72 10.42 2.46 -11.65
CA LEU A 72 10.55 2.84 -13.05
C LEU A 72 11.39 1.79 -13.80
N ILE A 73 10.88 1.32 -14.94
CA ILE A 73 11.65 0.44 -15.82
C ILE A 73 12.67 1.32 -16.56
N PRO A 74 13.97 0.98 -16.54
CA PRO A 74 14.99 1.75 -17.24
C PRO A 74 14.75 1.84 -18.74
N ASP A 75 15.13 2.96 -19.35
CA ASP A 75 15.02 3.13 -20.79
C ASP A 75 15.86 2.07 -21.52
N GLY A 76 15.27 1.43 -22.53
CA GLY A 76 15.89 0.32 -23.27
C GLY A 76 15.79 -1.05 -22.60
N GLU A 77 15.22 -1.15 -21.39
CA GLU A 77 14.97 -2.43 -20.71
C GLU A 77 13.52 -2.90 -20.90
N THR A 78 13.34 -4.21 -21.12
CA THR A 78 11.99 -4.79 -21.22
C THR A 78 11.39 -5.01 -19.81
N PRO A 79 10.06 -4.94 -19.67
CA PRO A 79 9.40 -5.21 -18.38
C PRO A 79 9.77 -6.56 -17.78
N ASP A 80 9.88 -7.61 -18.60
CA ASP A 80 10.20 -8.97 -18.14
C ASP A 80 11.62 -9.06 -17.58
N LYS A 81 12.60 -8.47 -18.28
CA LYS A 81 13.99 -8.45 -17.82
C LYS A 81 14.13 -7.65 -16.51
N CYS A 82 13.44 -6.52 -16.41
CA CYS A 82 13.40 -5.74 -15.17
C CYS A 82 12.75 -6.55 -14.03
N LYS A 83 11.65 -7.26 -14.32
CA LYS A 83 10.93 -8.09 -13.36
C LYS A 83 11.78 -9.25 -12.84
N GLU A 84 12.54 -9.91 -13.71
CA GLU A 84 13.48 -10.97 -13.31
C GLU A 84 14.51 -10.46 -12.31
N LYS A 85 15.16 -9.33 -12.61
CA LYS A 85 16.14 -8.69 -11.71
C LYS A 85 15.53 -8.32 -10.35
N VAL A 86 14.34 -7.72 -10.36
CA VAL A 86 13.64 -7.36 -9.12
C VAL A 86 13.27 -8.62 -8.33
N SER A 87 12.80 -9.67 -9.02
CA SER A 87 12.42 -10.93 -8.37
C SER A 87 13.62 -11.62 -7.72
N GLU A 88 14.78 -11.61 -8.40
CA GLU A 88 16.04 -12.14 -7.87
C GLU A 88 16.41 -11.45 -6.54
N ILE A 89 16.39 -10.11 -6.52
CA ILE A 89 16.68 -9.31 -5.32
C ILE A 89 15.71 -9.64 -4.19
N LEU A 90 14.41 -9.77 -4.49
CA LEU A 90 13.37 -9.94 -3.47
C LEU A 90 13.23 -11.38 -2.95
N SER A 91 13.60 -12.39 -3.74
CA SER A 91 13.38 -13.82 -3.46
C SER A 91 13.88 -14.31 -2.09
N GLY A 92 14.92 -13.67 -1.53
CA GLY A 92 15.48 -14.00 -0.20
C GLY A 92 15.12 -13.01 0.92
N ILE A 93 14.40 -11.94 0.62
CA ILE A 93 14.22 -10.79 1.53
C ILE A 93 12.78 -10.64 1.98
N VAL A 94 11.84 -10.89 1.07
CA VAL A 94 10.40 -10.77 1.31
C VAL A 94 9.74 -12.12 1.10
N LYS A 95 8.89 -12.54 2.04
CA LYS A 95 8.30 -13.89 2.01
C LYS A 95 7.35 -14.09 0.84
N SER A 96 6.55 -13.08 0.51
CA SER A 96 5.68 -13.11 -0.66
C SER A 96 5.46 -11.72 -1.21
N TYR A 97 5.46 -11.61 -2.52
CA TYR A 97 5.19 -10.39 -3.25
C TYR A 97 4.52 -10.70 -4.58
N LYS A 98 3.84 -9.71 -5.15
CA LYS A 98 3.27 -9.76 -6.50
C LYS A 98 3.86 -8.62 -7.30
N ILE A 99 4.24 -8.87 -8.56
CA ILE A 99 4.73 -7.83 -9.47
C ILE A 99 3.74 -7.68 -10.63
N GLU A 100 3.29 -6.45 -10.85
CA GLU A 100 2.46 -6.07 -11.99
C GLU A 100 3.20 -5.05 -12.86
N HIS A 101 2.98 -5.10 -14.17
CA HIS A 101 3.45 -4.08 -15.09
C HIS A 101 2.35 -3.03 -15.28
N ILE A 102 2.69 -1.75 -15.08
CA ILE A 102 1.76 -0.63 -15.22
C ILE A 102 2.36 0.49 -16.07
N LYS A 103 1.50 1.37 -16.59
CA LYS A 103 1.90 2.64 -17.20
C LYS A 103 1.33 3.82 -16.42
N ALA A 104 2.19 4.75 -16.01
CA ALA A 104 1.81 5.92 -15.23
C ALA A 104 2.62 7.17 -15.63
N PHE A 105 2.11 8.36 -15.32
CA PHE A 105 2.87 9.58 -15.50
C PHE A 105 3.92 9.71 -14.38
N PRO A 106 5.18 10.05 -14.70
CA PRO A 106 6.17 10.34 -13.68
C PRO A 106 5.73 11.53 -12.80
N PHE A 107 6.03 11.45 -11.51
CA PHE A 107 5.71 12.54 -10.57
C PHE A 107 6.52 13.82 -10.82
N TRP A 108 7.70 13.70 -11.43
CA TRP A 108 8.65 14.81 -11.59
C TRP A 108 8.84 15.16 -13.06
N GLY A 109 8.68 16.44 -13.37
CA GLY A 109 8.77 16.98 -14.71
C GLY A 109 7.44 16.94 -15.47
N TYR A 110 7.40 17.66 -16.59
CA TYR A 110 6.25 17.64 -17.48
C TYR A 110 6.46 16.54 -18.52
N HIS A 111 5.64 15.48 -18.47
CA HIS A 111 5.66 14.37 -19.42
C HIS A 111 4.32 14.29 -20.11
N THR A 112 4.33 14.33 -21.44
CA THR A 112 3.14 14.12 -22.27
C THR A 112 2.77 12.65 -22.41
N GLU A 113 3.69 11.75 -22.08
CA GLU A 113 3.54 10.30 -22.22
C GLU A 113 3.71 9.57 -20.88
N LYS A 114 3.02 8.43 -20.75
CA LYS A 114 3.15 7.55 -19.59
C LYS A 114 4.42 6.71 -19.70
N LYS A 115 5.18 6.62 -18.61
CA LYS A 115 6.32 5.70 -18.49
C LYS A 115 5.88 4.35 -17.95
N SER A 116 6.76 3.37 -18.16
CA SER A 116 6.60 1.97 -17.80
C SER A 116 7.12 1.71 -16.39
N TYR A 117 6.33 1.07 -15.52
CA TYR A 117 6.70 0.77 -14.14
C TYR A 117 6.39 -0.68 -13.76
N LEU A 118 7.14 -1.21 -12.80
CA LEU A 118 6.78 -2.41 -12.07
C LEU A 118 6.16 -2.02 -10.72
N ARG A 119 4.91 -2.40 -10.49
CA ARG A 119 4.24 -2.27 -9.21
C ARG A 119 4.44 -3.53 -8.39
N ILE A 120 5.03 -3.38 -7.21
CA ILE A 120 5.32 -4.50 -6.31
C ILE A 120 4.41 -4.41 -5.10
N TYR A 121 3.54 -5.40 -4.95
CA TYR A 121 2.69 -5.57 -3.77
C TYR A 121 3.37 -6.45 -2.75
N THR A 122 3.21 -6.09 -1.48
CA THR A 122 3.73 -6.79 -0.31
C THR A 122 2.63 -6.94 0.73
N ASN A 123 2.77 -7.89 1.65
CA ASN A 123 1.70 -8.17 2.63
C ASN A 123 1.53 -7.05 3.67
N GLY A 124 2.59 -6.28 3.94
CA GLY A 124 2.53 -5.20 4.92
C GLY A 124 3.63 -4.16 4.76
N THR A 125 3.51 -3.08 5.54
CA THR A 125 4.43 -1.92 5.46
C THR A 125 5.86 -2.28 5.84
N GLY A 126 6.06 -3.25 6.74
CA GLY A 126 7.38 -3.75 7.12
C GLY A 126 8.10 -4.49 5.98
N GLU A 127 7.40 -5.38 5.28
CA GLU A 127 7.95 -6.08 4.11
C GLU A 127 8.20 -5.09 2.96
N ARG A 128 7.29 -4.14 2.73
CA ARG A 128 7.51 -3.04 1.77
C ARG A 128 8.80 -2.28 2.07
N LYS A 129 9.03 -1.91 3.32
CA LYS A 129 10.23 -1.16 3.73
C LYS A 129 11.50 -1.95 3.43
N LYS A 130 11.53 -3.24 3.76
CA LYS A 130 12.66 -4.14 3.46
C LYS A 130 12.89 -4.28 1.95
N ALA A 131 11.82 -4.43 1.18
CA ALA A 131 11.88 -4.52 -0.28
C ALA A 131 12.50 -3.26 -0.90
N ILE A 132 12.02 -2.08 -0.49
CA ILE A 132 12.54 -0.79 -0.97
C ILE A 132 14.02 -0.65 -0.63
N GLN A 133 14.41 -0.96 0.61
CA GLN A 133 15.81 -0.87 1.05
C GLN A 133 16.72 -1.80 0.24
N ALA A 134 16.34 -3.06 0.06
CA ALA A 134 17.13 -4.02 -0.70
C ALA A 134 17.40 -3.58 -2.15
N ILE A 135 16.37 -3.03 -2.79
CA ILE A 135 16.46 -2.53 -4.17
C ILE A 135 17.34 -1.28 -4.22
N GLN A 136 17.17 -0.35 -3.29
CA GLN A 136 18.00 0.85 -3.19
C GLN A 136 19.48 0.49 -2.94
N GLU A 137 19.77 -0.45 -2.05
CA GLU A 137 21.14 -0.90 -1.78
C GLU A 137 21.81 -1.52 -3.00
N LYS A 138 21.07 -2.33 -3.78
CA LYS A 138 21.60 -2.92 -5.01
C LYS A 138 21.95 -1.84 -6.04
N ILE A 139 21.08 -0.83 -6.20
CA ILE A 139 21.32 0.31 -7.10
C ILE A 139 22.55 1.10 -6.65
N SER A 140 22.65 1.42 -5.36
CA SER A 140 23.80 2.16 -4.79
C SER A 140 25.12 1.41 -4.99
N LYS A 141 25.14 0.08 -4.79
CA LYS A 141 26.34 -0.76 -5.03
C LYS A 141 26.75 -0.76 -6.50
N LEU A 142 25.79 -0.85 -7.43
CA LEU A 142 26.07 -0.79 -8.87
C LEU A 142 26.68 0.56 -9.27
N LEU A 143 26.15 1.66 -8.75
CA LEU A 143 26.71 3.00 -8.99
C LEU A 143 28.13 3.12 -8.44
N GLN A 144 28.38 2.68 -7.20
CA GLN A 144 29.73 2.71 -6.60
C GLN A 144 30.75 1.93 -7.42
N MET A 145 30.41 0.72 -7.89
CA MET A 145 31.32 -0.06 -8.74
C MET A 145 31.68 0.69 -10.03
N ILE A 146 30.70 1.29 -10.72
CA ILE A 146 30.93 2.08 -11.94
C ILE A 146 31.88 3.25 -11.66
N TYR A 147 31.66 3.97 -10.55
CA TYR A 147 32.54 5.07 -10.15
C TYR A 147 33.98 4.59 -9.89
N THR A 148 34.18 3.51 -9.12
CA THR A 148 35.51 2.94 -8.87
C THR A 148 36.23 2.57 -10.17
N TYR A 149 35.55 1.89 -11.09
CA TYR A 149 36.14 1.54 -12.40
C TYR A 149 36.43 2.75 -13.29
N SER A 150 35.70 3.85 -13.13
CA SER A 150 35.95 5.09 -13.88
C SER A 150 37.13 5.91 -13.34
N THR A 151 37.47 5.77 -12.06
CA THR A 151 38.58 6.47 -11.41
C THR A 151 39.91 5.71 -11.48
N GLU A 152 39.88 4.42 -11.83
CA GLU A 152 41.06 3.57 -12.00
C GLU A 152 41.58 3.53 -13.46
N ARG A 153 41.06 4.37 -14.35
CA ARG A 153 41.53 4.59 -15.73
C ARG A 153 42.07 5.99 -15.89
#